data_AF-A0A9E2SDD9-F1
#
_entry.id   AF-A0A9E2SDD9-F1
#
_cell.length_a   1.000
_cell.length_b   1.000
_cell.length_c   1.000
_cell.angle_alpha   90.00
_cell.angle_beta   90.00
_cell.angle_gamma   90.00
#
_symmetry.space_group_name_H-M   'P 1'
#
loop_
_entity.id
_entity.type
_entity.pdbx_description
1 polymer ?
#
loop_
_entity_poly.entity_id
_entity_poly.type
_entity_poly.pdbx_seq_one_letter_code
_entity_poly.pdbx_strand_id
1 'polypeptide(L)'
;MERRPITVVIVGMLFILAGCMSIAFHVKDFFQPDAKLSEVIWALVVRLTALVCGILLFFRVDWARWLAVIWLLYHVIIGALHSKSEMAMHIVLLIVVAILLFVPVSSAYFRYKGK
;
A
#
# COMPACT_ATOMS: atom_id res chain seq x y z
N MET A 1 1.67 -12.91 -23.60
CA MET A 1 1.65 -11.93 -22.49
C MET A 1 0.21 -11.79 -22.01
N GLU A 2 -0.17 -12.55 -20.99
CA GLU A 2 -1.50 -12.38 -20.40
C GLU A 2 -1.63 -10.97 -19.86
N ARG A 3 -2.57 -10.19 -20.40
CA ARG A 3 -2.71 -8.77 -20.07
C ARG A 3 -2.97 -8.64 -18.56
N ARG A 4 -2.10 -7.91 -17.87
CA ARG A 4 -2.33 -7.53 -16.46
C ARG A 4 -3.58 -6.65 -16.42
N PRO A 5 -4.55 -6.90 -15.53
CA PRO A 5 -5.71 -6.03 -15.38
C PRO A 5 -5.26 -4.60 -15.08
N ILE A 6 -5.86 -3.63 -15.77
CA ILE A 6 -5.55 -2.21 -15.57
C ILE A 6 -5.76 -1.81 -14.10
N THR A 7 -6.77 -2.39 -13.45
CA THR A 7 -7.06 -2.23 -12.01
C THR A 7 -5.86 -2.58 -11.13
N VAL A 8 -5.20 -3.72 -11.39
CA VAL A 8 -4.01 -4.16 -10.64
C VAL A 8 -2.82 -3.26 -10.93
N VAL A 9 -2.68 -2.79 -12.18
CA VAL A 9 -1.60 -1.86 -12.54
C VAL A 9 -1.75 -0.53 -11.82
N ILE A 10 -2.96 0.04 -11.82
CA ILE A 10 -3.26 1.30 -11.13
C ILE A 10 -2.96 1.18 -9.63
N VAL A 11 -3.47 0.13 -8.98
CA VAL A 11 -3.24 -0.07 -7.54
C VAL A 11 -1.76 -0.33 -7.24
N GLY A 12 -1.10 -1.18 -8.03
CA GLY A 12 0.32 -1.47 -7.87
C GLY A 12 1.19 -0.21 -8.00
N MET A 13 0.94 0.62 -9.00
CA MET A 13 1.63 1.91 -9.16
C MET A 13 1.32 2.87 -8.02
N LEU A 14 0.06 2.95 -7.57
CA LEU A 14 -0.32 3.78 -6.44
C LEU A 14 0.47 3.44 -5.18
N PHE A 15 0.61 2.15 -4.85
CA PHE A 15 1.38 1.69 -3.70
C PHE A 15 2.89 1.97 -3.84
N ILE A 16 3.46 1.76 -5.03
CA ILE A 16 4.87 2.06 -5.29
C ILE A 16 5.13 3.57 -5.15
N LEU A 17 4.30 4.41 -5.79
CA LEU A 17 4.46 5.86 -5.73
C LEU A 17 4.27 6.38 -4.31
N ALA A 18 3.27 5.89 -3.58
CA ALA A 18 3.06 6.24 -2.18
C ALA A 18 4.27 5.87 -1.31
N GLY A 19 4.82 4.65 -1.47
CA GLY A 19 6.02 4.21 -0.77
C GLY A 19 7.24 5.09 -1.09
N CYS A 20 7.50 5.35 -2.37
CA CYS A 20 8.61 6.17 -2.82
C CYS A 20 8.50 7.63 -2.33
N MET A 21 7.33 8.27 -2.48
CA MET A 21 7.10 9.64 -2.02
C MET A 21 7.22 9.72 -0.50
N SER A 22 6.67 8.76 0.23
CA SER A 22 6.73 8.74 1.70
C SER A 22 8.17 8.63 2.20
N ILE A 23 9.01 7.83 1.54
CA ILE A 23 10.44 7.75 1.86
C ILE A 23 11.12 9.09 1.51
N ALA A 24 10.92 9.60 0.29
CA ALA A 24 11.60 10.79 -0.21
C ALA A 24 11.30 12.06 0.60
N PHE A 25 10.03 12.30 0.96
CA PHE A 25 9.65 13.51 1.69
C PHE A 25 10.07 13.50 3.16
N HIS A 26 10.19 12.32 3.76
CA HIS A 26 10.54 12.19 5.17
C HIS A 26 12.01 11.79 5.37
N VAL A 27 12.85 11.83 4.33
CA VAL A 27 14.31 11.59 4.45
C VAL A 27 14.90 12.50 5.53
N LYS A 28 14.41 13.74 5.65
CA LYS A 28 14.93 14.72 6.61
C LYS A 28 14.63 14.35 8.07
N ASP A 29 13.52 13.67 8.33
CA ASP A 29 13.14 13.26 9.68
C ASP A 29 14.05 12.16 10.24
N PHE A 30 14.71 11.39 9.36
CA PHE A 30 15.73 10.41 9.75
C PHE A 30 17.02 11.05 10.29
N PHE A 31 17.28 12.32 9.98
CA PHE A 31 18.49 13.02 10.40
C PHE A 31 18.25 14.00 11.56
N GLN A 32 17.04 14.00 12.15
CA GLN A 32 16.76 14.83 13.31
C GLN A 32 17.41 14.23 14.57
N PRO A 33 18.20 15.01 15.34
CA PRO A 33 18.93 14.51 16.53
C PRO A 33 18.02 13.94 17.63
N ASP A 34 16.77 14.43 17.69
CA ASP A 34 15.83 14.15 18.78
C ASP A 34 14.87 12.99 18.45
N ALA A 35 14.98 12.41 17.25
CA ALA A 35 14.08 11.37 16.78
C ALA A 35 14.34 10.04 17.49
N LYS A 36 13.29 9.43 18.06
CA LYS A 36 13.40 8.09 18.63
C LYS A 36 13.62 7.07 17.52
N LEU A 37 14.74 6.35 17.59
CA LEU A 37 15.12 5.35 16.60
C LEU A 37 14.01 4.31 16.33
N SER A 38 13.25 3.91 17.35
CA SER A 38 12.14 2.97 17.20
C SER A 38 11.01 3.49 16.31
N GLU A 39 10.64 4.77 16.46
CA GLU A 39 9.59 5.41 15.65
C GLU A 39 10.04 5.57 14.20
N VAL A 40 11.31 5.93 14.01
CA VAL A 40 11.95 6.07 12.70
C VAL A 40 12.02 4.73 11.95
N ILE A 41 12.49 3.67 12.61
CA ILE A 41 12.54 2.32 12.03
C ILE A 41 11.13 1.84 11.69
N TRP A 42 10.17 2.03 12.60
CA TRP A 42 8.80 1.59 12.39
C TRP A 42 8.15 2.31 11.20
N ALA A 43 8.33 3.63 11.09
CA ALA A 43 7.87 4.41 9.94
C ALA A 43 8.50 3.90 8.63
N LEU A 44 9.80 3.56 8.63
CA LEU A 44 10.47 3.00 7.45
C LEU A 44 9.89 1.63 7.06
N VAL A 45 9.67 0.74 8.03
CA VAL A 45 9.06 -0.59 7.80
C VAL A 45 7.68 -0.45 7.17
N VAL A 46 6.84 0.45 7.69
CA VAL A 46 5.51 0.71 7.13
C VAL A 46 5.61 1.22 5.69
N ARG A 47 6.54 2.14 5.40
CA ARG A 47 6.75 2.68 4.04
C ARG A 47 7.27 1.63 3.06
N LEU A 48 8.22 0.81 3.47
CA LEU A 48 8.73 -0.30 2.66
C LEU A 48 7.65 -1.35 2.39
N THR A 49 6.76 -1.60 3.34
CA THR A 49 5.62 -2.50 3.15
C THR A 49 4.73 -2.05 2.00
N ALA A 50 4.54 -0.74 1.80
CA ALA A 50 3.79 -0.21 0.65
C ALA A 50 4.46 -0.59 -0.68
N LEU A 51 5.78 -0.44 -0.76
CA LEU A 51 6.56 -0.79 -1.95
C LEU A 51 6.48 -2.29 -2.23
N VAL A 52 6.69 -3.12 -1.21
CA VAL A 52 6.57 -4.59 -1.28
C VAL A 52 5.18 -4.99 -1.75
N CYS A 53 4.12 -4.38 -1.21
CA CYS A 53 2.74 -4.57 -1.67
C CYS A 53 2.61 -4.35 -3.18
N GLY A 54 3.02 -3.18 -3.66
CA GLY A 54 2.89 -2.82 -5.07
C GLY A 54 3.64 -3.78 -5.99
N ILE A 55 4.86 -4.18 -5.59
CA ILE A 55 5.68 -5.15 -6.32
C ILE A 55 5.00 -6.53 -6.36
N LEU A 56 4.54 -7.05 -5.22
CA LEU A 56 3.93 -8.38 -5.14
C LEU A 56 2.60 -8.46 -5.92
N LEU A 57 1.84 -7.37 -6.00
CA LEU A 57 0.65 -7.29 -6.86
C LEU A 57 0.99 -7.53 -8.35
N PHE A 58 2.15 -7.04 -8.83
CA PHE A 58 2.61 -7.30 -10.20
C PHE A 58 3.09 -8.74 -10.42
N PHE A 59 3.49 -9.44 -9.36
CA PHE A 59 3.91 -10.84 -9.39
C PHE A 59 2.76 -11.84 -9.22
N ARG A 60 1.49 -11.39 -9.24
CA ARG A 60 0.29 -12.24 -9.06
C ARG A 60 0.23 -12.95 -7.70
N VAL A 61 0.92 -12.43 -6.70
CA VAL A 61 0.91 -13.00 -5.36
C VAL A 61 -0.44 -12.70 -4.73
N ASP A 62 -1.22 -13.74 -4.44
CA ASP A 62 -2.62 -13.64 -4.03
C ASP A 62 -2.80 -12.97 -2.66
N TRP A 63 -1.90 -13.25 -1.72
CA TRP A 63 -1.88 -12.65 -0.38
C TRP A 63 -1.50 -11.17 -0.38
N ALA A 64 -0.88 -10.66 -1.46
CA ALA A 64 -0.53 -9.24 -1.58
C ALA A 64 -1.77 -8.33 -1.54
N ARG A 65 -2.94 -8.85 -1.94
CA ARG A 65 -4.22 -8.15 -1.81
C ARG A 65 -4.57 -7.86 -0.35
N TRP A 66 -4.41 -8.86 0.50
CA TRP A 66 -4.66 -8.72 1.93
C TRP A 66 -3.63 -7.82 2.59
N LEU A 67 -2.37 -7.90 2.17
CA LEU A 67 -1.33 -6.99 2.65
C LEU A 67 -1.69 -5.53 2.34
N ALA A 68 -2.18 -5.23 1.13
CA ALA A 68 -2.61 -3.89 0.73
C ALA A 68 -3.78 -3.38 1.57
N VAL A 69 -4.77 -4.23 1.84
CA VAL A 69 -5.92 -3.92 2.71
C VAL A 69 -5.47 -3.65 4.15
N ILE A 70 -4.64 -4.52 4.72
CA ILE A 70 -4.12 -4.38 6.09
C ILE A 70 -3.29 -3.08 6.21
N TRP A 71 -2.46 -2.80 5.21
CA TRP A 71 -1.64 -1.58 5.19
C TRP A 71 -2.49 -0.31 5.18
N LEU A 72 -3.57 -0.28 4.39
CA LEU A 72 -4.51 0.86 4.37
C LEU A 72 -5.32 0.95 5.66
N LEU A 73 -5.76 -0.17 6.22
CA LEU A 73 -6.47 -0.20 7.49
C LEU A 73 -5.59 0.35 8.62
N TYR A 74 -4.30 0.01 8.63
CA TYR A 74 -3.33 0.58 9.55
C TYR A 74 -3.25 2.11 9.43
N HIS A 75 -3.24 2.65 8.20
CA HIS A 75 -3.27 4.11 7.99
C HIS A 75 -4.58 4.75 8.41
N VAL A 76 -5.73 4.06 8.28
CA VAL A 76 -7.00 4.54 8.82
C VAL A 76 -6.93 4.66 10.35
N ILE A 77 -6.38 3.65 11.03
CA ILE A 77 -6.23 3.66 12.50
C ILE A 77 -5.31 4.80 12.94
N ILE A 78 -4.17 4.99 12.29
CA ILE A 78 -3.27 6.12 12.57
C ILE A 78 -3.96 7.45 12.28
N GLY A 79 -4.64 7.57 11.14
CA GLY A 79 -5.37 8.77 10.77
C GLY A 79 -6.43 9.12 11.82
N ALA A 80 -7.13 8.13 12.37
CA ALA A 80 -8.11 8.35 13.45
C ALA A 80 -7.50 8.97 14.71
N LEU A 81 -6.21 8.70 14.98
CA LEU A 81 -5.47 9.26 16.11
C LEU A 81 -4.92 10.67 15.83
N HIS A 82 -4.72 11.06 14.57
CA HIS A 82 -4.09 12.33 14.19
C HIS A 82 -5.08 13.35 13.64
N SER A 83 -5.90 12.96 12.65
CA SER A 83 -6.82 13.86 11.95
C SER A 83 -7.99 13.14 11.28
N LYS A 84 -9.20 13.68 11.47
CA LYS A 84 -10.42 13.18 10.81
C LYS A 84 -10.33 13.25 9.28
N SER A 85 -9.65 14.24 8.73
CA SER A 85 -9.50 14.38 7.27
C SER A 85 -8.56 13.32 6.69
N GLU A 86 -7.45 13.04 7.37
CA GLU A 86 -6.54 11.96 6.98
C GLU A 86 -7.23 10.61 7.08
N MET A 87 -7.94 10.34 8.17
CA MET A 87 -8.74 9.13 8.32
C MET A 87 -9.74 8.96 7.17
N ALA A 88 -10.51 9.99 6.84
CA ALA A 88 -11.52 9.93 5.78
C ALA A 88 -10.89 9.64 4.40
N MET A 89 -9.77 10.28 4.07
CA MET A 89 -9.04 10.03 2.82
C MET A 89 -8.57 8.58 2.72
N HIS A 90 -8.02 8.02 3.81
CA HIS A 90 -7.57 6.63 3.83
C HIS A 90 -8.73 5.63 3.80
N ILE A 91 -9.90 5.96 4.39
CA ILE A 91 -11.11 5.12 4.27
C ILE A 91 -11.57 5.06 2.82
N VAL A 92 -11.64 6.20 2.13
CA VAL A 92 -12.01 6.24 0.71
C VAL A 92 -11.02 5.42 -0.11
N LEU A 93 -9.72 5.60 0.13
CA LEU A 93 -8.67 4.84 -0.55
C LEU A 93 -8.77 3.34 -0.27
N LEU A 94 -9.04 2.95 0.98
CA LEU A 94 -9.27 1.56 1.39
C LEU A 94 -10.42 0.92 0.62
N ILE A 95 -11.57 1.61 0.52
CA ILE A 95 -12.73 1.11 -0.20
C ILE A 95 -12.42 0.96 -1.69
N VAL A 96 -11.84 1.99 -2.31
CA VAL A 96 -11.49 1.97 -3.75
C VAL A 96 -10.49 0.85 -4.05
N VAL A 97 -9.42 0.75 -3.27
CA VAL A 97 -8.40 -0.30 -3.45
C VAL A 97 -8.99 -1.69 -3.24
N ALA A 98 -9.82 -1.89 -2.21
CA ALA A 98 -10.48 -3.18 -1.97
C ALA A 98 -11.38 -3.55 -3.15
N ILE A 99 -12.18 -2.63 -3.66
CA ILE A 99 -13.03 -2.91 -4.85
C ILE A 99 -12.16 -3.28 -6.06
N LEU A 100 -11.12 -2.49 -6.37
CA LEU A 100 -10.26 -2.71 -7.53
C LEU A 100 -9.45 -4.02 -7.44
N LEU A 101 -9.08 -4.47 -6.25
CA LEU A 101 -8.31 -5.71 -6.06
C LEU A 101 -9.19 -6.97 -6.02
N PHE A 102 -10.46 -6.84 -5.63
CA PHE A 102 -11.37 -7.98 -5.44
C PHE A 102 -12.44 -8.12 -6.53
N VAL A 103 -12.58 -7.16 -7.44
CA VAL A 103 -13.41 -7.27 -8.66
C VAL A 103 -13.07 -8.55 -9.46
N PRO A 104 -14.04 -9.20 -10.15
CA PRO A 104 -13.83 -10.50 -10.80
C PRO A 104 -12.63 -10.56 -11.75
N VAL A 105 -12.36 -9.49 -12.50
CA VAL A 105 -11.20 -9.42 -13.42
C VAL A 105 -9.86 -9.51 -12.68
N SER A 106 -9.72 -8.82 -11.55
CA SER A 106 -8.53 -8.89 -10.70
C SER A 106 -8.44 -10.25 -10.01
N SER A 107 -9.55 -10.76 -9.49
CA SER A 107 -9.60 -12.08 -8.84
C SER A 107 -9.22 -13.21 -9.79
N ALA A 108 -9.59 -13.13 -11.08
CA ALA A 108 -9.15 -14.08 -12.10
C ALA A 108 -7.63 -14.02 -12.34
N TYR A 109 -7.05 -12.81 -12.36
CA TYR A 109 -5.60 -12.62 -12.53
C TYR A 109 -4.77 -13.25 -11.40
N PHE A 110 -5.20 -13.13 -10.15
CA PHE A 110 -4.50 -13.74 -8.99
C PHE A 110 -4.74 -15.25 -8.87
N ARG A 111 -5.83 -15.78 -9.44
CA ARG A 111 -6.12 -17.23 -9.43
C ARG A 111 -5.44 -17.99 -10.56
N TYR A 112 -4.84 -17.29 -11.53
CA TYR A 112 -4.14 -17.93 -12.63
C TYR A 112 -2.85 -18.60 -12.13
N LYS A 113 -2.92 -19.91 -11.91
CA LYS A 113 -1.74 -20.77 -11.80
C LYS A 113 -1.32 -21.09 -13.22
N GLY A 114 -0.20 -20.51 -13.67
CA GLY A 114 0.37 -20.82 -14.98
C GLY A 114 0.48 -22.33 -15.14
N LYS A 115 -0.05 -22.86 -16.24
CA LYS A 115 0.31 -24.18 -16.74
C LYS A 115 1.75 -24.16 -17.23
#